data_AF-A0A535Q5F4-F1
#
_entry.id   AF-A0A535Q5F4-F1
#
_cell.length_a   1.000
_cell.length_b   1.000
_cell.length_c   1.000
_cell.angle_alpha   90.00
_cell.angle_beta   90.00
_cell.angle_gamma   90.00
#
_symmetry.space_group_name_H-M   'P 1'
#
loop_
_entity.id
_entity.type
_entity.pdbx_description
1 polymer ?
#
loop_
_entity_poly.entity_id
_entity_poly.type
_entity_poly.pdbx_seq_one_letter_code
_entity_poly.pdbx_strand_id
1 'polypeptide(L)'
;MIADGQTEEEAIHKLRPKFEERVQFLQSRREPLPLPGSGKRVPTFAPNDQMEKVRPFVNDFWERIFGTSYSTSFVSNESTLEVWEQIYIPGGRQELIARVKAIYGVDITDYYDRPIPVVLRIISEKGGG
;
A
#
# COMPACT_ATOMS: atom_id res chain seq x y z
N MET A 1 -4.96 -6.38 11.95
CA MET A 1 -6.08 -5.54 12.37
C MET A 1 -5.53 -4.16 12.67
N ILE A 2 -6.24 -3.11 12.30
CA ILE A 2 -5.82 -1.72 12.50
C ILE A 2 -7.02 -0.95 13.07
N ALA A 3 -6.79 -0.11 14.08
CA ALA A 3 -7.73 0.93 14.48
C ALA A 3 -6.96 2.22 14.80
N ASP A 4 -7.67 3.33 14.69
CA ASP A 4 -7.18 4.69 14.82
C ASP A 4 -7.77 5.37 16.06
N GLY A 5 -7.05 6.32 16.63
CA GLY A 5 -7.51 7.10 17.78
C GLY A 5 -6.65 8.36 17.92
N GLN A 6 -7.22 9.40 18.52
CA GLN A 6 -6.44 10.60 18.88
C GLN A 6 -5.48 10.31 20.04
N THR A 7 -5.74 9.25 20.81
CA THR A 7 -4.86 8.71 21.83
C THR A 7 -4.69 7.20 21.71
N GLU A 8 -3.65 6.67 22.36
CA GLU A 8 -3.40 5.22 22.45
C GLU A 8 -4.57 4.49 23.13
N GLU A 9 -5.14 5.04 24.22
CA GLU A 9 -6.31 4.43 24.86
C GLU A 9 -7.52 4.35 23.92
N GLU A 10 -7.73 5.36 23.08
CA GLU A 10 -8.85 5.38 22.13
C GLU A 10 -8.66 4.32 21.03
N ALA A 11 -7.43 4.20 20.50
CA ALA A 11 -7.09 3.17 19.53
C ALA A 11 -7.26 1.76 20.13
N ILE A 12 -6.83 1.54 21.38
CA ILE A 12 -7.01 0.27 22.11
C ILE A 12 -8.50 -0.01 22.34
N HIS A 13 -9.30 1.00 22.70
CA HIS A 13 -10.73 0.85 22.92
C HIS A 13 -11.45 0.42 21.63
N LYS A 14 -11.07 0.98 20.48
CA LYS A 14 -11.63 0.61 19.17
C LYS A 14 -11.07 -0.70 18.61
N LEU A 15 -9.86 -1.10 19.00
CA LEU A 15 -9.25 -2.38 18.61
C LEU A 15 -9.92 -3.59 19.26
N ARG A 16 -10.37 -3.44 20.51
CA ARG A 16 -10.96 -4.51 21.32
C ARG A 16 -12.18 -5.19 20.68
N PRO A 17 -13.23 -4.48 20.24
CA PRO A 17 -14.38 -5.12 19.61
C PRO A 17 -13.99 -5.83 18.31
N LYS A 18 -13.11 -5.22 17.49
CA LYS A 18 -12.59 -5.84 16.25
C LYS A 18 -11.82 -7.13 16.53
N PHE A 19 -11.12 -7.20 17.66
CA PHE A 19 -10.40 -8.41 18.08
C PHE A 19 -11.39 -9.52 18.44
N GLU A 20 -12.40 -9.20 19.25
CA GLU A 20 -13.42 -10.12 19.71
C GLU A 20 -14.24 -10.69 18.53
N GLU A 21 -14.64 -9.83 17.60
CA GLU A 21 -15.32 -10.23 16.35
C GLU A 21 -14.45 -11.20 15.53
N ARG A 22 -13.14 -10.92 15.41
CA ARG A 22 -12.22 -11.78 14.68
C ARG A 22 -12.03 -13.14 15.35
N VAL A 23 -11.96 -13.16 16.68
CA VAL A 23 -11.89 -14.40 17.46
C VAL A 23 -13.14 -15.24 17.26
N GLN A 24 -14.33 -14.64 17.37
CA GLN A 24 -15.61 -15.32 17.15
C GLN A 24 -15.73 -15.87 15.72
N PHE A 25 -15.31 -15.09 14.72
CA PHE A 25 -15.28 -15.52 13.32
C PHE A 25 -14.38 -16.74 13.08
N LEU A 26 -13.21 -16.80 13.72
CA LEU A 26 -12.29 -17.94 13.57
C LEU A 26 -12.84 -19.18 14.29
N GLN A 27 -13.41 -19.00 15.48
CA GLN A 27 -14.04 -20.08 16.24
C GLN A 27 -15.25 -20.69 15.50
N SER A 28 -16.10 -19.88 14.88
CA SER A 28 -17.27 -20.37 14.13
C SER A 28 -16.87 -21.23 12.92
N ARG A 29 -15.68 -20.99 12.36
CA ARG A 29 -15.10 -21.76 11.25
C ARG A 29 -14.23 -22.93 11.70
N ARG A 30 -14.12 -23.19 13.01
CA ARG A 30 -13.15 -24.12 13.62
C ARG A 30 -11.71 -23.86 13.16
N GLU A 31 -11.39 -22.62 12.80
CA GLU A 31 -10.03 -22.22 12.49
C GLU A 31 -9.28 -21.90 13.79
N PRO A 32 -8.02 -22.34 13.94
CA PRO A 32 -7.24 -22.00 15.12
C PRO A 32 -6.98 -20.49 15.16
N LEU A 33 -7.04 -19.92 16.36
CA LEU A 33 -6.54 -18.57 16.58
C LEU A 33 -5.04 -18.55 16.24
N PRO A 34 -4.56 -17.54 15.48
CA PRO A 34 -3.14 -17.44 15.17
C PRO A 34 -2.38 -17.18 16.47
N LEU A 35 -1.59 -18.16 16.92
CA LEU A 35 -0.61 -17.92 17.99
C LEU A 35 0.54 -17.08 17.43
N PRO A 36 1.16 -16.21 18.23
CA PRO A 36 2.41 -15.57 17.86
C PRO A 36 3.41 -16.63 17.37
N GLY A 37 3.89 -16.51 16.13
CA GLY A 37 4.81 -17.48 15.52
C GLY A 37 4.19 -18.77 14.95
N SER A 38 2.87 -18.97 14.97
CA SER A 38 2.22 -20.22 14.49
C SER A 38 2.11 -20.40 12.96
N GLY A 39 2.74 -19.55 12.15
CA GLY A 39 3.00 -19.91 10.76
C GLY A 39 1.81 -19.85 9.79
N LYS A 40 0.82 -18.97 9.98
CA LYS A 40 0.15 -18.41 8.79
C LYS A 40 1.21 -17.57 8.08
N ARG A 41 1.64 -18.03 6.89
CA ARG A 41 2.75 -17.54 6.04
C ARG A 41 3.29 -16.20 6.53
N VAL A 42 4.53 -16.19 7.01
CA VAL A 42 5.34 -14.95 7.01
C VAL A 42 5.15 -14.36 5.62
N PRO A 43 4.60 -13.13 5.47
CA PRO A 43 4.50 -12.52 4.17
C PRO A 43 5.89 -12.61 3.57
N THR A 44 6.03 -13.26 2.42
CA THR A 44 7.31 -13.27 1.71
C THR A 44 7.50 -11.85 1.22
N PHE A 45 8.07 -11.01 2.07
CA PHE A 45 8.53 -9.69 1.67
C PHE A 45 9.56 -9.95 0.58
N ALA A 46 9.40 -9.28 -0.57
CA ALA A 46 10.37 -9.37 -1.65
C ALA A 46 11.77 -9.12 -1.08
N PRO A 47 12.81 -9.86 -1.51
CA PRO A 47 14.18 -9.62 -1.04
C PRO A 47 14.52 -8.13 -1.15
N ASN A 48 14.97 -7.53 -0.04
CA ASN A 48 15.21 -6.09 0.06
C ASN A 48 16.05 -5.55 -1.12
N ASP A 49 16.97 -6.35 -1.66
CA ASP A 49 17.87 -5.98 -2.75
C ASP A 49 17.16 -5.53 -4.04
N GLN A 50 15.99 -6.09 -4.37
CA GLN A 50 15.22 -5.67 -5.55
C GLN A 50 14.47 -4.36 -5.29
N MET A 51 14.03 -4.15 -4.05
CA MET A 51 13.38 -2.90 -3.65
C MET A 51 14.40 -1.78 -3.45
N GLU A 52 15.61 -2.05 -2.95
CA GLU A 52 16.65 -1.05 -2.72
C GLU A 52 17.11 -0.34 -3.99
N LYS A 53 17.20 -1.06 -5.11
CA LYS A 53 17.53 -0.45 -6.40
C LYS A 53 16.43 0.46 -6.94
N VAL A 54 15.17 0.15 -6.60
CA VAL A 54 14.00 0.93 -7.04
C VAL A 54 13.64 2.00 -6.01
N ARG A 55 14.12 1.91 -4.76
CA ARG A 55 13.82 2.84 -3.65
C ARG A 55 14.03 4.32 -4.00
N PRO A 56 15.11 4.74 -4.68
CA PRO A 56 15.27 6.14 -5.08
C PRO A 56 14.13 6.60 -6.00
N PHE A 57 13.76 5.78 -6.97
CA PHE A 57 12.64 6.05 -7.87
C PHE A 57 11.29 6.03 -7.12
N VAL A 58 11.08 5.06 -6.23
CA VAL A 58 9.83 4.97 -5.44
C VAL A 58 9.64 6.22 -4.58
N ASN A 59 10.70 6.69 -3.92
CA ASN A 59 10.64 7.90 -3.11
C ASN A 59 10.37 9.14 -3.98
N ASP A 60 11.06 9.28 -5.12
CA ASP A 60 10.81 10.37 -6.07
C ASP A 60 9.36 10.36 -6.59
N PHE A 61 8.84 9.18 -6.95
CA PHE A 61 7.44 9.02 -7.37
C PHE A 61 6.47 9.46 -6.27
N TRP A 62 6.68 8.99 -5.04
CA TRP A 62 5.82 9.34 -3.92
C TRP A 62 5.81 10.84 -3.65
N GLU A 63 6.99 11.45 -3.67
CA GLU A 63 7.14 12.88 -3.42
C GLU A 63 6.52 13.72 -4.54
N ARG A 64 6.81 13.41 -5.81
CA ARG A 64 6.34 14.21 -6.95
C ARG A 64 4.86 14.02 -7.26
N ILE A 65 4.31 12.83 -7.06
CA ILE A 65 2.91 12.54 -7.40
C ILE A 65 1.99 12.87 -6.23
N PHE A 66 2.34 12.41 -5.03
CA PHE A 66 1.47 12.51 -3.85
C PHE A 66 1.90 13.59 -2.85
N GLY A 67 3.10 14.17 -2.99
CA GLY A 67 3.61 15.15 -2.02
C GLY A 67 3.92 14.54 -0.66
N THR A 68 4.18 13.23 -0.59
CA THR A 68 4.45 12.52 0.67
C THR A 68 5.60 11.52 0.52
N SER A 69 6.06 10.95 1.63
CA SER A 69 7.13 9.96 1.62
C SER A 69 6.58 8.53 1.50
N TYR A 70 7.27 7.69 0.72
CA TYR A 70 7.01 6.25 0.73
C TYR A 70 7.31 5.63 2.10
N SER A 71 8.30 6.16 2.83
CA SER A 71 8.70 5.63 4.15
C SER A 71 7.61 5.77 5.22
N THR A 72 6.66 6.67 5.03
CA THR A 72 5.50 6.87 5.92
C THR A 72 4.24 6.16 5.42
N SER A 73 4.32 5.44 4.30
CA SER A 73 3.21 4.73 3.67
C SER A 73 3.26 3.23 3.96
N PHE A 74 2.11 2.62 4.28
CA PHE A 74 1.98 1.16 4.37
C PHE A 74 1.56 0.59 3.01
N VAL A 75 2.52 0.13 2.22
CA VAL A 75 2.29 -0.46 0.89
C VAL A 75 2.51 -1.97 0.94
N SER A 76 1.47 -2.75 0.66
CA SER A 76 1.59 -4.20 0.47
C SER A 76 1.74 -4.54 -1.01
N ASN A 77 2.05 -5.80 -1.31
CA ASN A 77 2.07 -6.34 -2.68
C ASN A 77 0.69 -6.38 -3.36
N GLU A 78 -0.38 -6.14 -2.60
CA GLU A 78 -1.77 -6.09 -3.09
C GLU A 78 -2.29 -4.65 -3.19
N SER A 79 -1.55 -3.67 -2.69
CA SER A 79 -1.92 -2.26 -2.74
C SER A 79 -1.94 -1.74 -4.18
N THR A 80 -3.00 -1.01 -4.54
CA THR A 80 -3.19 -0.31 -5.82
C THR A 80 -3.06 1.20 -5.64
N LEU A 81 -2.89 1.96 -6.73
CA LEU A 81 -2.77 3.42 -6.66
C LEU A 81 -4.07 4.11 -6.19
N GLU A 82 -5.22 3.46 -6.33
CA GLU A 82 -6.55 3.98 -5.96
C GLU A 82 -6.61 4.50 -4.52
N VAL A 83 -6.03 3.78 -3.56
CA VAL A 83 -6.07 4.19 -2.14
C VAL A 83 -5.35 5.52 -1.93
N TRP A 84 -4.24 5.77 -2.64
CA TRP A 84 -3.49 7.03 -2.53
C TRP A 84 -4.12 8.13 -3.38
N GLU A 85 -4.63 7.79 -4.56
CA GLU A 85 -5.42 8.69 -5.39
C GLU A 85 -6.56 9.34 -4.60
N GLN A 86 -7.37 8.53 -3.92
CA GLN A 86 -8.52 9.02 -3.14
C GLN A 86 -8.13 9.95 -1.99
N ILE A 87 -6.92 9.80 -1.43
CA ILE A 87 -6.45 10.58 -0.28
C ILE A 87 -5.73 11.85 -0.72
N TYR A 88 -4.89 11.78 -1.76
CA TYR A 88 -3.92 12.82 -2.09
C TYR A 88 -4.21 13.56 -3.41
N ILE A 89 -5.12 13.06 -4.25
CA ILE A 89 -5.39 13.61 -5.58
C ILE A 89 -6.87 13.99 -5.70
N PRO A 90 -7.23 15.27 -5.51
CA PRO A 90 -8.63 15.72 -5.56
C PRO A 90 -9.35 15.44 -6.89
N GLY A 91 -8.64 15.52 -8.03
CA GLY A 91 -9.18 15.19 -9.36
C GLY A 91 -9.15 13.70 -9.71
N GLY A 92 -8.81 12.86 -8.73
CA GLY A 92 -8.88 11.41 -8.82
C GLY A 92 -8.01 10.79 -9.91
N ARG A 93 -8.45 9.63 -10.41
CA ARG A 93 -7.71 8.77 -11.35
C ARG A 93 -7.18 9.52 -12.57
N GLN A 94 -7.99 10.37 -13.18
CA GLN A 94 -7.61 11.10 -14.39
C GLN A 94 -6.50 12.10 -14.11
N GLU A 95 -6.58 12.82 -12.99
CA GLU A 95 -5.52 13.74 -12.58
C GLU A 95 -4.23 12.97 -12.26
N LEU A 96 -4.31 11.83 -11.57
CA LEU A 96 -3.14 11.01 -11.29
C LEU A 96 -2.47 10.52 -12.59
N ILE A 97 -3.24 10.00 -13.54
CA ILE A 97 -2.72 9.56 -14.84
C ILE A 97 -2.04 10.71 -15.58
N ALA A 98 -2.68 11.89 -15.60
CA ALA A 98 -2.12 13.08 -16.23
C ALA A 98 -0.82 13.54 -15.56
N ARG A 99 -0.74 13.54 -14.22
CA ARG A 99 0.49 13.87 -13.47
C ARG A 99 1.62 12.89 -13.77
N VAL A 100 1.35 11.59 -13.77
CA VAL A 100 2.36 10.56 -14.09
C VAL A 100 2.87 10.74 -15.52
N LYS A 101 1.97 11.00 -16.48
CA LYS A 101 2.35 11.28 -17.86
C LYS A 101 3.16 12.57 -18.01
N ALA A 102 2.82 13.62 -17.28
CA ALA A 102 3.54 14.89 -17.33
C ALA A 102 4.94 14.81 -16.71
N ILE A 103 5.10 14.09 -15.60
CA ILE A 103 6.37 14.01 -14.87
C ILE A 103 7.30 12.93 -15.45
N TYR A 104 6.76 11.78 -15.80
CA TYR A 104 7.55 10.60 -16.22
C TYR A 104 7.38 10.25 -17.69
N GLY A 105 6.51 10.93 -18.45
CA GLY A 105 6.24 10.63 -19.86
C GLY A 105 5.45 9.34 -20.11
N VAL A 106 4.99 8.67 -19.04
CA VAL A 106 4.36 7.35 -19.12
C VAL A 106 2.85 7.45 -18.91
N ASP A 107 2.09 6.90 -19.85
CA ASP A 107 0.66 6.70 -19.70
C ASP A 107 0.39 5.38 -18.97
N ILE A 108 -0.21 5.46 -17.78
CA ILE A 108 -0.48 4.29 -16.93
C ILE A 108 -1.94 3.82 -16.99
N THR A 109 -2.75 4.33 -17.91
CA THR A 109 -4.20 4.03 -18.00
C THR A 109 -4.49 2.52 -17.96
N ASP A 110 -3.74 1.73 -18.73
CA ASP A 110 -3.91 0.26 -18.84
C ASP A 110 -3.38 -0.53 -17.63
N TYR A 111 -2.58 0.12 -16.79
CA TYR A 111 -1.90 -0.51 -15.66
C TYR A 111 -2.39 0.01 -14.31
N TYR A 112 -3.26 1.03 -14.29
CA TYR A 112 -3.71 1.72 -13.10
C TYR A 112 -4.20 0.78 -11.99
N ASP A 113 -5.01 -0.21 -12.38
CA ASP A 113 -5.64 -1.16 -11.47
C ASP A 113 -4.69 -2.32 -11.06
N ARG A 114 -3.42 -2.28 -11.49
CA ARG A 114 -2.40 -3.28 -11.12
C ARG A 114 -1.78 -2.92 -9.76
N PRO A 115 -1.16 -3.91 -9.08
CA PRO A 115 -0.41 -3.62 -7.86
C PRO A 115 0.68 -2.57 -8.08
N ILE A 116 0.85 -1.69 -7.09
CA ILE A 116 1.84 -0.59 -7.09
C ILE A 116 3.23 -1.04 -7.58
N PRO A 117 3.81 -2.16 -7.10
CA PRO A 117 5.14 -2.59 -7.57
C PRO A 117 5.19 -2.82 -9.09
N VAL A 118 4.10 -3.31 -9.69
CA VAL A 118 4.02 -3.54 -11.13
C VAL A 118 3.97 -2.22 -11.88
N VAL A 119 3.15 -1.28 -11.42
CA VAL A 119 3.01 0.05 -12.05
C VAL A 119 4.32 0.82 -11.97
N LEU A 120 4.95 0.86 -10.79
CA LEU A 120 6.22 1.54 -10.59
C LEU A 120 7.34 0.98 -11.45
N ARG A 121 7.41 -0.35 -11.60
CA ARG A 121 8.37 -0.98 -12.49
C ARG A 121 8.15 -0.53 -13.95
N ILE A 122 6.91 -0.51 -14.42
CA ILE A 122 6.58 -0.06 -15.78
C ILE A 122 6.99 1.40 -16.00
N ILE A 123 6.74 2.27 -15.01
CA ILE A 123 7.12 3.68 -15.11
C ILE A 123 8.65 3.81 -15.11
N SER A 124 9.35 3.10 -14.22
CA SER A 124 10.81 3.13 -14.15
C SER A 124 11.48 2.62 -15.44
N GLU A 125 10.90 1.61 -16.10
CA GLU A 125 11.44 1.03 -17.33
C GLU A 125 11.11 1.88 -18.58
N LYS A 126 9.95 2.55 -18.61
CA LYS A 126 9.51 3.35 -19.76
C LYS A 126 9.86 4.83 -19.68
N GLY A 127 9.98 5.38 -18.46
CA GLY A 127 10.29 6.78 -18.20
C GLY A 127 11.78 7.05 -17.96
N GLY A 128 12.61 6.00 -17.85
CA GLY A 128 14.07 6.09 -17.75
C GLY A 128 14.73 5.98 -19.12
N GLY A 129 14.76 7.10 -19.86
CA GLY A 129 15.55 7.31 -21.08
C GLY A 129 16.26 8.65 -21.03
#